data_AF-A0A4U0ET12-F1
#
_entry.id   AF-A0A4U0ET12-F1
#
_cell.length_a   1.000
_cell.length_b   1.000
_cell.length_c   1.000
_cell.angle_alpha   90.00
_cell.angle_beta   90.00
_cell.angle_gamma   90.00
#
_symmetry.space_group_name_H-M   'P 1'
#
loop_
_entity.id
_entity.type
_entity.pdbx_description
1 polymer ?
#
loop_
_entity_poly.entity_id
_entity_poly.type
_entity_poly.pdbx_seq_one_letter_code
_entity_poly.pdbx_strand_id
1 'polypeptide(L)'
;MKTFFPFSNMSAGDNVKGLFRNSSVNMVVMSFYSIFFIYRKEYKYFVLAIFITLLTFYMSGLLLFTGVVLAYVFFNLSINRKLKVLGVLLLILLLFILISPKNVKYVQKILNDKISSKTDPPRKLVSFDQTLDHWVSSSRNFIYGSGGGKFSSRTSFITGGEYVGWFPQKLTYLSPDFEGNHFQLWNSKILSIPYKDGTSNQPFSFYNKIVGEYGLIGILLFLIYLSIPLKYYKHLSYGRVIFLLIFAYFLLDYWFEYFSVIVFFELFIFLDIKKHLQNTTINE
;
A
#
# COMPACT_ATOMS: atom_id res chain seq x y z
N MET A 1 -22.10 -20.46 6.79
CA MET A 1 -21.93 -19.81 8.11
C MET A 1 -20.90 -18.69 7.96
N LYS A 2 -21.26 -17.44 8.30
CA LYS A 2 -20.29 -16.34 8.39
C LYS A 2 -19.58 -16.47 9.73
N THR A 3 -18.38 -17.03 9.72
CA THR A 3 -17.54 -17.16 10.91
C THR A 3 -16.86 -15.82 11.20
N PHE A 4 -16.89 -15.43 12.47
CA PHE A 4 -16.29 -14.17 12.95
C PHE A 4 -14.75 -14.21 12.92
N PHE A 5 -14.16 -15.40 12.82
CA PHE A 5 -12.72 -15.59 12.71
C PHE A 5 -12.28 -15.46 11.24
N PRO A 6 -11.46 -14.47 10.89
CA PRO A 6 -11.05 -14.20 9.51
C PRO A 6 -10.12 -15.27 8.91
N PHE A 7 -9.79 -16.32 9.67
CA PHE A 7 -8.87 -17.38 9.25
C PHE A 7 -9.57 -18.61 8.66
N SER A 8 -10.90 -18.71 8.76
CA SER A 8 -11.65 -19.87 8.25
C SER A 8 -11.90 -19.84 6.74
N ASN A 9 -11.81 -18.67 6.09
CA ASN A 9 -11.98 -18.50 4.65
C ASN A 9 -11.02 -17.43 4.12
N MET A 10 -10.54 -17.57 2.87
CA MET A 10 -9.49 -16.71 2.29
C MET A 10 -9.88 -15.23 2.18
N SER A 11 -11.17 -14.91 2.16
CA SER A 11 -11.71 -13.54 2.06
C SER A 11 -12.40 -13.05 3.34
N ALA A 12 -12.27 -13.76 4.47
CA ALA A 12 -13.04 -13.40 5.66
C ALA A 12 -12.61 -12.04 6.26
N GLY A 13 -11.34 -11.66 6.10
CA GLY A 13 -10.82 -10.32 6.49
C GLY A 13 -11.45 -9.16 5.72
N ASP A 14 -11.93 -9.37 4.49
CA ASP A 14 -12.59 -8.34 3.67
C ASP A 14 -13.90 -7.83 4.28
N ASN A 15 -14.46 -8.57 5.24
CA ASN A 15 -15.66 -8.16 5.97
C ASN A 15 -15.35 -7.21 7.13
N VAL A 16 -14.09 -7.11 7.57
CA VAL A 16 -13.65 -6.23 8.66
C VAL A 16 -13.36 -4.84 8.10
N LYS A 17 -14.41 -4.16 7.67
CA LYS A 17 -14.32 -2.92 6.88
C LYS A 17 -14.15 -1.63 7.70
N GLY A 18 -14.41 -1.68 9.01
CA GLY A 18 -14.31 -0.55 9.92
C GLY A 18 -15.17 0.65 9.50
N LEU A 19 -14.74 1.85 9.91
CA LEU A 19 -15.41 3.12 9.60
C LEU A 19 -15.38 3.47 8.10
N PHE A 20 -14.33 3.06 7.40
CA PHE A 20 -14.09 3.43 5.99
C PHE A 20 -14.80 2.52 4.98
N ARG A 21 -15.55 1.52 5.45
CA ARG A 21 -16.20 0.51 4.61
C ARG A 21 -15.22 -0.22 3.66
N ASN A 22 -13.93 -0.25 4.00
CA ASN A 22 -12.86 -0.86 3.23
C ASN A 22 -11.81 -1.45 4.20
N SER A 23 -11.61 -2.77 4.12
CA SER A 23 -10.69 -3.52 5.00
C SER A 23 -9.24 -3.08 4.82
N SER A 24 -8.79 -2.85 3.60
CA SER A 24 -7.42 -2.41 3.29
C SER A 24 -7.13 -1.00 3.81
N VAL A 25 -8.08 -0.06 3.69
CA VAL A 25 -7.96 1.27 4.30
C VAL A 25 -7.85 1.15 5.82
N ASN A 26 -8.72 0.35 6.43
CA ASN A 26 -8.72 0.14 7.88
C ASN A 26 -7.39 -0.49 8.35
N MET A 27 -6.85 -1.44 7.58
CA MET A 27 -5.55 -2.05 7.83
C MET A 27 -4.42 -1.00 7.86
N VAL A 28 -4.35 -0.17 6.81
CA VAL A 28 -3.32 0.87 6.67
C VAL A 28 -3.39 1.88 7.81
N VAL A 29 -4.58 2.40 8.12
CA VAL A 29 -4.77 3.36 9.22
C VAL A 29 -4.43 2.74 10.57
N MET A 30 -4.87 1.51 10.84
CA MET A 30 -4.54 0.81 12.09
C MET A 30 -3.05 0.49 12.21
N SER A 31 -2.36 0.29 11.08
CA SER A 31 -0.90 0.16 11.07
C SER A 31 -0.23 1.45 11.57
N PHE A 32 -0.72 2.64 11.19
CA PHE A 32 -0.21 3.91 11.71
C PHE A 32 -0.48 4.07 13.21
N TYR A 33 -1.69 3.74 13.67
CA TYR A 33 -2.01 3.74 15.10
C TYR A 33 -1.12 2.79 15.89
N SER A 34 -0.82 1.60 15.36
CA SER A 34 0.07 0.66 16.05
C SER A 34 1.45 1.27 16.30
N ILE A 35 2.02 1.92 15.28
CA ILE A 35 3.31 2.61 15.38
C ILE A 35 3.24 3.80 16.33
N PHE A 36 2.17 4.58 16.28
CA PHE A 36 1.97 5.69 17.22
C PHE A 36 1.91 5.24 18.68
N PHE A 37 1.07 4.24 19.00
CA PHE A 37 0.85 3.81 20.37
C PHE A 37 2.05 3.09 20.99
N ILE A 38 2.82 2.33 20.20
CA ILE A 38 4.03 1.69 20.73
C ILE A 38 5.07 2.74 21.15
N TYR A 39 5.22 3.83 20.40
CA TYR A 39 6.12 4.94 20.78
C TYR A 39 5.61 5.72 21.99
N ARG A 40 4.29 5.82 22.17
CA ARG A 40 3.68 6.41 23.36
C ARG A 40 3.69 5.50 24.59
N LYS A 41 4.16 4.25 24.45
CA LYS A 41 4.13 3.21 25.50
C LYS A 41 2.71 2.87 25.96
N GLU A 42 1.71 3.06 25.10
CA GLU A 42 0.30 2.75 25.38
C GLU A 42 -0.04 1.34 24.87
N TYR A 43 0.51 0.32 25.54
CA TYR A 43 0.52 -1.05 25.04
C TYR A 43 -0.88 -1.65 24.80
N LYS A 44 -1.89 -1.26 25.58
CA LYS A 44 -3.29 -1.70 25.39
C LYS A 44 -3.81 -1.33 24.00
N TYR A 45 -3.62 -0.07 23.60
CA TYR A 45 -4.08 0.42 22.30
C TYR A 45 -3.21 -0.07 21.16
N PHE A 46 -1.91 -0.25 21.39
CA PHE A 46 -1.03 -0.90 20.44
C PHE A 46 -1.50 -2.33 20.11
N VAL A 47 -1.78 -3.15 21.13
CA VAL A 47 -2.25 -4.53 20.94
C VAL A 47 -3.59 -4.54 20.20
N LEU A 48 -4.51 -3.64 20.54
CA LEU A 48 -5.79 -3.51 19.84
C LEU A 48 -5.59 -3.13 18.36
N ALA A 49 -4.72 -2.17 18.07
CA ALA A 49 -4.42 -1.75 16.70
C ALA A 49 -3.82 -2.89 15.87
N ILE A 50 -2.82 -3.61 16.41
CA ILE A 50 -2.24 -4.79 15.76
C ILE A 50 -3.29 -5.87 15.54
N PHE A 51 -4.14 -6.14 16.53
CA PHE A 51 -5.21 -7.12 16.41
C PHE A 51 -6.16 -6.77 15.25
N ILE A 52 -6.61 -5.51 15.15
CA ILE A 52 -7.46 -5.07 14.04
C ILE A 52 -6.72 -5.16 12.69
N THR A 53 -5.46 -4.72 12.64
CA THR A 53 -4.61 -4.87 11.45
C THR A 53 -4.54 -6.33 10.98
N LEU A 54 -4.38 -7.29 11.90
CA LEU A 54 -4.38 -8.72 11.56
C LEU A 54 -5.78 -9.21 11.13
N LEU A 55 -6.85 -8.76 11.77
CA LEU A 55 -8.22 -9.17 11.43
C LEU A 55 -8.67 -8.72 10.05
N THR A 56 -8.20 -7.56 9.57
CA THR A 56 -8.50 -7.08 8.21
C THR A 56 -7.86 -7.93 7.10
N PHE A 57 -6.81 -8.69 7.43
CA PHE A 57 -6.15 -9.68 6.57
C PHE A 57 -5.79 -9.22 5.16
N TYR A 58 -5.43 -7.93 4.99
CA TYR A 58 -4.88 -7.42 3.74
C TYR A 58 -3.42 -7.87 3.56
N MET A 59 -3.23 -9.08 3.02
CA MET A 59 -1.95 -9.82 3.02
C MET A 59 -0.75 -9.01 2.49
N SER A 60 -0.90 -8.33 1.34
CA SER A 60 0.18 -7.52 0.79
C SER A 60 0.50 -6.29 1.65
N GLY A 61 -0.52 -5.66 2.24
CA GLY A 61 -0.31 -4.60 3.22
C GLY A 61 0.43 -5.12 4.45
N LEU A 62 0.02 -6.27 4.99
CA LEU A 62 0.67 -6.89 6.15
C LEU A 62 2.14 -7.21 5.87
N LEU A 63 2.43 -7.74 4.68
CA LEU A 63 3.80 -8.02 4.26
C LEU A 63 4.66 -6.75 4.25
N LEU A 64 4.16 -5.66 3.65
CA LEU A 64 4.90 -4.38 3.63
C LEU A 64 5.03 -3.77 5.01
N PHE A 65 3.98 -3.83 5.84
CA PHE A 65 4.02 -3.37 7.22
C PHE A 65 5.12 -4.09 8.00
N THR A 66 5.10 -5.42 7.99
CA THR A 66 6.10 -6.24 8.67
C THR A 66 7.50 -6.00 8.11
N GLY A 67 7.65 -5.90 6.78
CA GLY A 67 8.93 -5.63 6.12
C GLY A 67 9.54 -4.28 6.53
N VAL A 68 8.75 -3.21 6.54
CA VAL A 68 9.21 -1.88 6.96
C VAL A 68 9.56 -1.85 8.45
N VAL A 69 8.73 -2.45 9.32
CA VAL A 69 9.01 -2.53 10.76
C VAL A 69 10.28 -3.34 11.02
N LEU A 70 10.46 -4.47 10.34
CA LEU A 70 11.66 -5.29 10.45
C LEU A 70 12.91 -4.55 9.99
N ALA A 71 12.86 -3.89 8.83
CA ALA A 71 13.96 -3.06 8.34
C ALA A 71 14.30 -1.97 9.37
N TYR A 72 13.30 -1.27 9.90
CA TYR A 72 13.51 -0.25 10.91
C TYR A 72 14.17 -0.81 12.19
N VAL A 73 13.67 -1.94 12.69
CA VAL A 73 14.24 -2.64 13.85
C VAL A 73 15.69 -3.05 13.59
N PHE A 74 15.97 -3.58 12.40
CA PHE A 74 17.30 -4.02 12.01
C PHE A 74 18.31 -2.87 11.98
N PHE A 75 17.94 -1.70 11.46
CA PHE A 75 18.86 -0.57 11.36
C PHE A 75 18.97 0.28 12.64
N ASN A 76 17.91 0.34 13.47
CA ASN A 76 17.84 1.35 14.54
C ASN A 76 17.87 0.79 15.97
N LEU A 77 17.65 -0.51 16.19
CA LEU A 77 17.61 -1.08 17.54
C LEU A 77 18.91 -1.81 17.91
N SER A 78 19.16 -1.97 19.21
CA SER A 78 20.26 -2.78 19.73
C SER A 78 20.03 -4.28 19.51
N ILE A 79 21.10 -5.07 19.47
CA ILE A 79 21.04 -6.52 19.18
C ILE A 79 20.06 -7.26 20.09
N ASN A 80 20.03 -6.96 21.39
CA ASN A 80 19.12 -7.58 22.35
C ASN A 80 17.65 -7.31 22.02
N ARG A 81 17.33 -6.10 21.53
CA ARG A 81 15.96 -5.76 21.11
C ARG A 81 15.62 -6.42 19.78
N LYS A 82 16.56 -6.51 18.83
CA LYS A 82 16.38 -7.24 17.57
C LYS A 82 16.01 -8.70 17.83
N LEU A 83 16.75 -9.40 18.70
CA LEU A 83 16.48 -10.79 19.04
C LEU A 83 15.09 -11.00 19.66
N LYS A 84 14.64 -10.09 20.55
CA LYS A 84 13.28 -10.14 21.12
C LYS A 84 12.20 -9.99 20.05
N VAL A 85 12.35 -9.02 19.14
CA VAL A 85 11.39 -8.80 18.04
C VAL A 85 11.35 -10.01 17.11
N LEU A 86 12.51 -10.55 16.73
CA LEU A 86 12.60 -11.75 15.90
C LEU A 86 11.96 -12.97 16.57
N GLY A 87 12.15 -13.16 17.88
CA GLY A 87 11.51 -14.24 18.63
C GLY A 87 9.99 -14.14 18.63
N VAL A 88 9.44 -12.93 18.83
CA VAL A 88 7.99 -12.70 18.76
C VAL A 88 7.44 -12.95 17.35
N LEU A 89 8.14 -12.49 16.32
CA LEU A 89 7.72 -12.72 14.93
C LEU A 89 7.77 -14.20 14.54
N LEU A 90 8.79 -14.93 15.00
CA LEU A 90 8.88 -16.38 14.80
C LEU A 90 7.68 -17.09 15.44
N LEU A 91 7.32 -16.70 16.67
CA LEU A 91 6.14 -17.24 17.35
C LEU A 91 4.85 -16.94 16.58
N ILE A 92 4.67 -15.70 16.11
CA ILE A 92 3.51 -15.31 15.29
C ILE A 92 3.45 -16.12 14.00
N LEU A 93 4.60 -16.32 13.33
CA LEU A 93 4.69 -17.12 12.11
C LEU A 93 4.31 -18.58 12.36
N LEU A 94 4.81 -19.18 13.45
CA LEU A 94 4.45 -20.55 13.83
C LEU A 94 2.95 -20.68 14.11
N LEU A 95 2.37 -19.74 14.87
CA LEU A 95 0.93 -19.70 15.12
C LEU A 95 0.15 -19.54 13.82
N PHE A 96 0.61 -18.69 12.91
CA PHE A 96 -0.03 -18.49 11.60
C PHE A 96 -0.01 -19.75 10.74
N ILE A 97 1.10 -20.47 10.69
CA ILE A 97 1.22 -21.74 9.96
C ILE A 97 0.22 -22.76 10.50
N LEU A 98 0.07 -22.85 11.83
CA LEU A 98 -0.87 -23.75 12.48
C LEU A 98 -2.33 -23.37 12.25
N ILE A 99 -2.66 -22.07 12.35
CA ILE A 99 -4.03 -21.57 12.26
C ILE A 99 -4.52 -21.49 10.80
N SER A 100 -3.61 -21.23 9.85
CA SER A 100 -3.98 -20.92 8.45
C SER A 100 -3.17 -21.69 7.40
N PRO A 101 -3.16 -23.04 7.44
CA PRO A 101 -2.37 -23.86 6.52
C PRO A 101 -2.76 -23.66 5.03
N LYS A 102 -4.02 -23.31 4.75
CA LYS A 102 -4.49 -23.01 3.38
C LYS A 102 -3.81 -21.77 2.80
N ASN A 103 -3.66 -20.71 3.61
CA ASN A 103 -2.99 -19.49 3.17
C ASN A 103 -1.49 -19.73 2.94
N VAL A 104 -0.85 -20.56 3.76
CA VAL A 104 0.55 -20.97 3.55
C VAL A 104 0.72 -21.70 2.22
N LYS A 105 -0.14 -22.69 1.93
CA LYS A 105 -0.11 -23.41 0.64
C LYS A 105 -0.34 -22.47 -0.56
N TYR A 106 -1.24 -21.50 -0.42
CA TYR A 106 -1.48 -20.48 -1.45
C TYR A 106 -0.24 -19.62 -1.72
N VAL A 107 0.44 -19.15 -0.66
CA VAL A 107 1.69 -18.39 -0.79
C VAL A 107 2.77 -19.23 -1.46
N GLN A 108 2.95 -20.48 -1.05
CA GLN A 108 3.91 -21.40 -1.67
C GLN A 108 3.65 -21.58 -3.18
N LYS A 109 2.38 -21.77 -3.56
CA LYS A 109 1.97 -21.87 -4.96
C LYS A 109 2.33 -20.61 -5.74
N ILE A 110 2.06 -19.42 -5.20
CA ILE A 110 2.42 -18.17 -5.87
C ILE A 110 3.94 -18.02 -6.04
N LEU A 111 4.71 -18.30 -4.98
CA LEU A 111 6.17 -18.16 -5.02
C LEU A 111 6.78 -19.10 -6.06
N ASN A 112 6.32 -20.35 -6.13
CA ASN A 112 6.85 -21.33 -7.06
C ASN A 112 6.38 -21.10 -8.51
N ASP A 113 5.09 -20.79 -8.71
CA ASP A 113 4.51 -20.76 -10.06
C ASP A 113 4.65 -19.40 -10.75
N LYS A 114 4.63 -18.28 -10.01
CA LYS A 114 4.53 -16.93 -10.61
C LYS A 114 5.84 -16.15 -10.63
N ILE A 115 6.69 -16.29 -9.62
CA ILE A 115 7.95 -15.50 -9.57
C ILE A 115 8.94 -15.98 -10.63
N SER A 116 8.91 -17.27 -10.99
CA SER A 116 9.81 -17.87 -11.98
C SER A 116 9.19 -18.03 -13.37
N SER A 117 7.91 -17.69 -13.56
CA SER A 117 7.25 -17.84 -14.86
C SER A 117 7.66 -16.74 -15.83
N LYS A 118 8.26 -17.12 -16.95
CA LYS A 118 8.54 -16.23 -18.09
C LYS A 118 7.29 -15.94 -18.94
N THR A 119 6.25 -16.75 -18.83
CA THR A 119 5.05 -16.67 -19.70
C THR A 119 3.90 -15.88 -19.08
N ASP A 120 3.89 -15.69 -17.76
CA ASP A 120 2.89 -14.91 -17.04
C ASP A 120 3.55 -14.16 -15.87
N PRO A 121 4.36 -13.13 -16.16
CA PRO A 121 5.00 -12.35 -15.10
C PRO A 121 3.95 -11.61 -14.26
N PRO A 122 4.27 -11.26 -13.00
CA PRO A 122 3.42 -10.42 -12.18
C PRO A 122 3.09 -9.11 -12.90
N ARG A 123 1.81 -8.86 -13.20
CA ARG A 123 1.40 -7.69 -13.99
C ARG A 123 1.69 -6.36 -13.32
N LYS A 124 1.87 -6.34 -12.00
CA LYS A 124 2.38 -5.15 -11.31
C LYS A 124 3.78 -4.76 -11.81
N LEU A 125 4.68 -5.72 -12.05
CA LEU A 125 6.00 -5.43 -12.64
C LEU A 125 5.86 -4.91 -14.06
N VAL A 126 5.06 -5.61 -14.89
CA VAL A 126 4.77 -5.17 -16.27
C VAL A 126 4.19 -3.75 -16.30
N SER A 127 3.36 -3.37 -15.33
CA SER A 127 2.81 -2.02 -15.24
C SER A 127 3.86 -0.94 -14.96
N PHE A 128 4.92 -1.27 -14.19
CA PHE A 128 6.04 -0.35 -13.99
C PHE A 128 6.85 -0.20 -15.28
N ASP A 129 7.12 -1.30 -15.99
CA ASP A 129 7.82 -1.28 -17.27
C ASP A 129 7.05 -0.43 -18.29
N GLN A 130 5.75 -0.68 -18.46
CA GLN A 130 4.86 0.13 -19.32
C GLN A 130 4.86 1.61 -18.93
N THR A 131 4.90 1.93 -17.63
CA THR A 131 4.97 3.31 -17.16
C THR A 131 6.28 3.97 -17.56
N LEU A 132 7.40 3.28 -17.38
CA LEU A 132 8.73 3.80 -17.72
C LEU A 132 8.86 3.99 -19.23
N ASP A 133 8.47 2.99 -20.02
CA ASP A 133 8.48 3.06 -21.48
C ASP A 133 7.64 4.23 -21.99
N HIS A 134 6.43 4.40 -21.45
CA HIS A 134 5.58 5.55 -21.76
C HIS A 134 6.24 6.88 -21.36
N TRP A 135 6.81 6.97 -20.16
CA TRP A 135 7.40 8.19 -19.64
C TRP A 135 8.59 8.68 -20.49
N VAL A 136 9.43 7.76 -21.00
CA VAL A 136 10.60 8.10 -21.80
C VAL A 136 10.35 8.17 -23.31
N SER A 137 9.15 7.77 -23.77
CA SER A 137 8.78 7.74 -25.20
C SER A 137 8.82 9.08 -25.92
N SER A 138 8.65 10.20 -25.20
CA SER A 138 8.73 11.55 -25.76
C SER A 138 9.04 12.58 -24.68
N SER A 139 9.62 13.72 -25.07
CA SER A 139 9.85 14.84 -24.14
C SER A 139 8.55 15.38 -23.53
N ARG A 140 7.43 15.30 -24.26
CA ARG A 140 6.11 15.69 -23.76
C ARG A 140 5.67 14.77 -22.62
N ASN A 141 5.72 13.46 -22.83
CA ASN A 141 5.35 12.48 -21.81
C ASN A 141 6.30 12.54 -20.61
N PHE A 142 7.59 12.78 -20.87
CA PHE A 142 8.58 12.97 -19.80
C PHE A 142 8.21 14.14 -18.88
N ILE A 143 7.85 15.29 -19.44
CA ILE A 143 7.58 16.51 -18.66
C ILE A 143 6.17 16.48 -18.04
N TYR A 144 5.15 16.16 -18.85
CA TYR A 144 3.74 16.36 -18.49
C TYR A 144 2.98 15.06 -18.21
N GLY A 145 3.51 13.90 -18.60
CA GLY A 145 2.76 12.64 -18.65
C GLY A 145 1.62 12.67 -19.67
N SER A 146 0.72 11.69 -19.57
CA SER A 146 -0.46 11.59 -20.45
C SER A 146 -1.62 12.52 -20.04
N GLY A 147 -1.56 13.08 -18.84
CA GLY A 147 -2.64 13.83 -18.18
C GLY A 147 -3.48 12.96 -17.24
N GLY A 148 -4.10 13.62 -16.24
CA GLY A 148 -4.90 12.95 -15.22
C GLY A 148 -6.06 12.15 -15.81
N GLY A 149 -6.21 10.89 -15.37
CA GLY A 149 -7.27 10.01 -15.87
C GLY A 149 -6.98 9.33 -17.21
N LYS A 150 -5.77 9.45 -17.77
CA LYS A 150 -5.45 8.95 -19.12
C LYS A 150 -4.41 7.84 -19.19
N PHE A 151 -3.89 7.31 -18.07
CA PHE A 151 -2.85 6.28 -18.15
C PHE A 151 -2.99 5.16 -17.14
N SER A 152 -3.04 5.46 -15.85
CA SER A 152 -2.96 4.42 -14.82
C SER A 152 -3.66 4.79 -13.54
N SER A 153 -4.43 5.88 -13.46
CA SER A 153 -5.18 6.23 -12.25
C SER A 153 -6.42 5.36 -12.06
N ARG A 154 -6.95 5.39 -10.84
CA ARG A 154 -8.27 4.83 -10.55
C ARG A 154 -9.35 5.43 -11.44
N THR A 155 -9.22 6.72 -11.78
CA THR A 155 -10.11 7.39 -12.72
C THR A 155 -10.10 6.71 -14.08
N SER A 156 -8.92 6.43 -14.67
CA SER A 156 -8.81 5.69 -15.94
C SER A 156 -9.53 4.35 -15.90
N PHE A 157 -9.34 3.58 -14.83
CA PHE A 157 -10.00 2.29 -14.65
C PHE A 157 -11.52 2.42 -14.53
N ILE A 158 -12.02 3.41 -13.78
CA ILE A 158 -13.46 3.67 -13.64
C ILE A 158 -14.06 4.10 -14.98
N THR A 159 -13.46 5.07 -15.67
CA THR A 159 -13.96 5.58 -16.95
C THR A 159 -13.84 4.57 -18.07
N GLY A 160 -12.92 3.60 -17.97
CA GLY A 160 -12.83 2.48 -18.89
C GLY A 160 -14.02 1.51 -18.82
N GLY A 161 -14.92 1.65 -17.85
CA GLY A 161 -16.21 0.94 -17.81
C GLY A 161 -16.18 -0.49 -17.27
N GLU A 162 -15.01 -1.09 -17.09
CA GLU A 162 -14.88 -2.48 -16.64
C GLU A 162 -14.50 -2.64 -15.16
N TYR A 163 -14.07 -1.56 -14.51
CA TYR A 163 -13.60 -1.62 -13.12
C TYR A 163 -14.72 -1.59 -12.07
N VAL A 164 -15.82 -0.90 -12.37
CA VAL A 164 -16.97 -0.76 -11.47
C VAL A 164 -18.28 -0.94 -12.23
N GLY A 165 -19.26 -1.61 -11.60
CA GLY A 165 -20.56 -1.86 -12.23
C GLY A 165 -21.52 -0.67 -12.29
N TRP A 166 -21.20 0.44 -11.60
CA TRP A 166 -22.08 1.61 -11.50
C TRP A 166 -21.77 2.71 -12.52
N PHE A 167 -20.64 2.64 -13.23
CA PHE A 167 -20.24 3.69 -14.16
C PHE A 167 -21.06 3.60 -15.47
N PRO A 168 -21.66 4.69 -15.97
CA PRO A 168 -22.52 4.63 -17.15
C PRO A 168 -21.78 4.23 -18.42
N GLN A 169 -22.24 3.19 -19.11
CA GLN A 169 -21.64 2.70 -20.37
C GLN A 169 -21.56 3.78 -21.46
N LYS A 170 -22.52 4.70 -21.53
CA LYS A 170 -22.50 5.80 -22.52
C LYS A 170 -21.38 6.83 -22.28
N LEU A 171 -20.80 6.84 -21.07
CA LEU A 171 -19.72 7.76 -20.68
C LEU A 171 -18.36 7.05 -20.64
N THR A 172 -18.28 5.79 -21.07
CA THR A 172 -17.02 5.05 -21.05
C THR A 172 -16.04 5.65 -22.02
N TYR A 173 -14.83 5.86 -21.54
CA TYR A 173 -13.73 6.44 -22.29
C TYR A 173 -12.44 5.73 -21.92
N LEU A 174 -11.76 5.26 -22.96
CA LEU A 174 -10.40 4.72 -22.90
C LEU A 174 -9.52 5.69 -23.68
N SER A 175 -8.54 6.30 -23.02
CA SER A 175 -7.48 7.02 -23.73
C SER A 175 -6.59 6.01 -24.46
N PRO A 176 -5.98 6.38 -25.60
CA PRO A 176 -5.05 5.50 -26.31
C PRO A 176 -3.88 5.04 -25.42
N ASP A 177 -3.37 5.94 -24.57
CA ASP A 177 -2.28 5.63 -23.64
C ASP A 177 -2.69 4.62 -22.56
N PHE A 178 -3.93 4.66 -22.06
CA PHE A 178 -4.43 3.67 -21.10
C PHE A 178 -4.73 2.33 -21.76
N GLU A 179 -5.40 2.36 -22.92
CA GLU A 179 -5.82 1.18 -23.68
C GLU A 179 -4.63 0.35 -24.14
N GLY A 180 -3.58 1.00 -24.65
CA GLY A 180 -2.35 0.37 -25.10
C GLY A 180 -1.45 -0.15 -23.97
N ASN A 181 -1.72 0.23 -22.71
CA ASN A 181 -0.89 -0.10 -21.57
C ASN A 181 -1.71 -0.78 -20.46
N HIS A 182 -2.09 -0.03 -19.43
CA HIS A 182 -2.56 -0.58 -18.16
C HIS A 182 -3.93 -1.26 -18.25
N PHE A 183 -4.77 -0.90 -19.22
CA PHE A 183 -6.08 -1.54 -19.41
C PHE A 183 -5.94 -3.03 -19.76
N GLN A 184 -4.94 -3.39 -20.56
CA GLN A 184 -4.66 -4.79 -20.92
C GLN A 184 -4.20 -5.63 -19.72
N LEU A 185 -3.80 -5.00 -18.63
CA LEU A 185 -3.35 -5.71 -17.42
C LEU A 185 -4.50 -6.00 -16.45
N TRP A 186 -5.63 -5.31 -16.59
CA TRP A 186 -6.74 -5.40 -15.65
C TRP A 186 -8.09 -5.06 -16.31
N ASN A 187 -8.74 -6.10 -16.85
CA ASN A 187 -10.05 -6.04 -17.48
C ASN A 187 -10.87 -7.29 -17.13
N SER A 188 -12.17 -7.24 -17.40
CA SER A 188 -13.15 -8.29 -17.09
C SER A 188 -12.75 -9.66 -17.64
N LYS A 189 -12.20 -9.71 -18.86
CA LYS A 189 -11.70 -10.95 -19.48
C LYS A 189 -10.60 -11.59 -18.65
N ILE A 190 -9.63 -10.81 -18.19
CA ILE A 190 -8.53 -11.32 -17.35
C ILE A 190 -9.01 -11.72 -15.96
N LEU A 191 -9.90 -10.93 -15.36
CA LEU A 191 -10.42 -11.17 -14.02
C LEU A 191 -11.37 -12.36 -13.96
N SER A 192 -11.95 -12.78 -15.10
CA SER A 192 -12.73 -14.01 -15.19
C SER A 192 -11.89 -15.29 -14.99
N ILE A 193 -10.55 -15.20 -15.13
CA ILE A 193 -9.64 -16.32 -14.95
C ILE A 193 -9.33 -16.47 -13.44
N PRO A 194 -9.54 -17.66 -12.85
CA PRO A 194 -9.26 -17.89 -11.43
C PRO A 194 -7.82 -17.54 -11.02
N TYR A 195 -7.68 -16.94 -9.84
CA TYR A 195 -6.38 -16.55 -9.24
C TYR A 195 -5.57 -15.49 -10.02
N LYS A 196 -6.20 -14.78 -10.95
CA LYS A 196 -5.59 -13.65 -11.66
C LYS A 196 -5.89 -12.29 -11.01
N ASP A 197 -6.74 -12.23 -9.99
CA ASP A 197 -7.20 -11.03 -9.29
C ASP A 197 -6.36 -10.61 -8.08
N GLY A 198 -5.33 -11.40 -7.71
CA GLY A 198 -4.46 -11.08 -6.57
C GLY A 198 -3.65 -9.80 -6.73
N THR A 199 -3.20 -9.22 -5.61
CA THR A 199 -2.49 -7.92 -5.57
C THR A 199 -1.20 -7.87 -6.40
N SER A 200 -0.49 -8.99 -6.59
CA SER A 200 0.70 -9.04 -7.47
C SER A 200 0.35 -8.80 -8.95
N ASN A 201 -0.91 -8.98 -9.31
CA ASN A 201 -1.44 -8.86 -10.66
C ASN A 201 -2.28 -7.58 -10.86
N GLN A 202 -2.48 -6.80 -9.79
CA GLN A 202 -3.09 -5.47 -9.87
C GLN A 202 -2.04 -4.49 -10.39
N PRO A 203 -2.29 -3.78 -11.51
CA PRO A 203 -1.35 -2.78 -12.05
C PRO A 203 -1.37 -1.46 -11.25
N PHE A 204 -1.98 -1.46 -10.07
CA PHE A 204 -2.25 -0.27 -9.29
C PHE A 204 -1.02 0.15 -8.50
N SER A 205 -0.66 1.42 -8.61
CA SER A 205 0.49 1.99 -7.91
C SER A 205 0.41 3.50 -7.99
N PHE A 206 0.59 4.17 -6.86
CA PHE A 206 0.72 5.63 -6.87
C PHE A 206 1.91 6.08 -7.73
N TYR A 207 3.00 5.29 -7.75
CA TYR A 207 4.17 5.59 -8.56
C TYR A 207 3.88 5.52 -10.06
N ASN A 208 3.11 4.52 -10.52
CA ASN A 208 2.71 4.45 -11.93
C ASN A 208 1.89 5.67 -12.33
N LYS A 209 1.01 6.13 -11.44
CA LYS A 209 0.17 7.30 -11.69
C LYS A 209 0.99 8.58 -11.74
N ILE A 210 1.82 8.86 -10.74
CA ILE A 210 2.58 10.12 -10.70
C ILE A 210 3.54 10.25 -11.87
N VAL A 211 4.20 9.15 -12.25
CA VAL A 211 5.14 9.13 -13.38
C VAL A 211 4.37 9.16 -14.71
N GLY A 212 3.42 8.25 -14.91
CA GLY A 212 2.73 8.09 -16.19
C GLY A 212 1.74 9.22 -16.51
N GLU A 213 0.94 9.67 -15.55
CA GLU A 213 -0.09 10.68 -15.82
C GLU A 213 0.41 12.12 -15.69
N TYR A 214 1.39 12.38 -14.81
CA TYR A 214 1.80 13.74 -14.47
C TYR A 214 3.27 14.03 -14.81
N GLY A 215 4.06 13.04 -15.22
CA GLY A 215 5.45 13.19 -15.61
C GLY A 215 6.33 13.85 -14.54
N LEU A 216 7.37 14.54 -14.99
CA LEU A 216 8.31 15.26 -14.13
C LEU A 216 7.61 16.34 -13.30
N ILE A 217 6.63 17.05 -13.85
CA ILE A 217 5.90 18.09 -13.10
C ILE A 217 5.18 17.48 -11.90
N GLY A 218 4.49 16.34 -12.10
CA GLY A 218 3.85 15.63 -11.00
C GLY A 218 4.83 15.24 -9.90
N ILE A 219 5.97 14.68 -10.29
CA ILE A 219 7.05 14.32 -9.35
C ILE A 219 7.52 15.54 -8.55
N LEU A 220 7.79 16.67 -9.22
CA LEU A 220 8.23 17.90 -8.56
C LEU A 220 7.18 18.44 -7.58
N LEU A 221 5.90 18.47 -7.97
CA LEU A 221 4.81 18.89 -7.08
C LEU A 221 4.68 17.97 -5.86
N PHE A 222 4.85 16.67 -6.05
CA PHE A 222 4.84 15.72 -4.94
C PHE A 222 6.06 15.89 -4.02
N LEU A 223 7.24 16.20 -4.56
CA LEU A 223 8.40 16.55 -3.75
C LEU A 223 8.20 17.85 -2.96
N ILE A 224 7.50 18.83 -3.53
CA ILE A 224 7.09 20.05 -2.81
C ILE A 224 6.13 19.69 -1.67
N TYR A 225 5.13 18.85 -1.92
CA TYR A 225 4.25 18.33 -0.86
C TYR A 225 5.04 17.65 0.27
N LEU A 226 6.05 16.84 -0.08
CA LEU A 226 6.91 16.15 0.87
C LEU A 226 7.95 17.05 1.55
N SER A 227 8.14 18.28 1.09
CA SER A 227 9.17 19.18 1.63
C SER A 227 9.02 19.41 3.13
N ILE A 228 7.79 19.49 3.62
CA ILE A 228 7.49 19.70 5.04
C ILE A 228 7.93 18.49 5.88
N PRO A 229 7.42 17.26 5.69
CA PRO A 229 7.89 16.11 6.45
C PRO A 229 9.39 15.85 6.29
N LEU A 230 9.95 16.08 5.09
CA LEU A 230 11.38 15.89 4.83
C LEU A 230 12.25 16.86 5.63
N LYS A 231 11.85 18.14 5.74
CA LYS A 231 12.55 19.15 6.55
C LYS A 231 12.72 18.69 8.00
N TYR A 232 11.71 18.01 8.57
CA TYR A 232 11.73 17.54 9.95
C TYR A 232 12.15 16.09 10.12
N TYR A 233 12.52 15.37 9.05
CA TYR A 233 12.68 13.91 9.06
C TYR A 233 13.64 13.38 10.14
N LYS A 234 14.76 14.08 10.37
CA LYS A 234 15.74 13.71 11.41
C LYS A 234 15.18 13.82 12.83
N HIS A 235 14.19 14.67 13.03
CA HIS A 235 13.58 14.96 14.33
C HIS A 235 12.31 14.15 14.60
N LEU A 236 11.75 13.51 13.57
CA LEU A 236 10.60 12.62 13.72
C LEU A 236 10.97 11.42 14.61
N SER A 237 10.03 10.98 15.42
CA SER A 237 10.11 9.77 16.23
C SER A 237 9.39 8.61 15.52
N TYR A 238 8.13 8.37 15.84
CA TYR A 238 7.26 7.40 15.16
C TYR A 238 6.94 7.82 13.72
N GLY A 239 7.00 9.12 13.43
CA GLY A 239 6.77 9.69 12.10
C GLY A 239 7.72 9.14 11.05
N ARG A 240 8.97 8.76 11.40
CA ARG A 240 9.90 8.12 10.45
C ARG A 240 9.36 6.79 9.93
N VAL A 241 8.84 5.96 10.81
CA VAL A 241 8.32 4.64 10.45
C VAL A 241 7.02 4.79 9.66
N ILE A 242 6.12 5.68 10.08
CA ILE A 242 4.88 5.99 9.34
C ILE A 242 5.19 6.55 7.94
N PHE A 243 6.21 7.40 7.83
CA PHE A 243 6.70 7.92 6.55
C PHE A 243 7.19 6.79 5.65
N LEU A 244 8.03 5.88 6.14
CA LEU A 244 8.46 4.72 5.34
C LEU A 244 7.27 3.80 4.96
N LEU A 245 6.30 3.64 5.85
CA LEU A 245 5.12 2.82 5.60
C LEU A 245 4.25 3.37 4.47
N ILE A 246 3.97 4.68 4.43
CA ILE A 246 3.11 5.23 3.36
C ILE A 246 3.77 5.07 1.98
N PHE A 247 5.10 5.25 1.89
CA PHE A 247 5.83 5.02 0.64
C PHE A 247 5.84 3.55 0.23
N ALA A 248 5.94 2.63 1.19
CA ALA A 248 5.79 1.21 0.89
C ALA A 248 4.37 0.95 0.36
N TYR A 249 3.33 1.45 1.04
CA TYR A 249 1.95 1.24 0.62
C TYR A 249 1.64 1.82 -0.75
N PHE A 250 2.26 2.94 -1.16
CA PHE A 250 2.16 3.48 -2.53
C PHE A 250 2.53 2.50 -3.64
N LEU A 251 3.27 1.42 -3.35
CA LEU A 251 3.51 0.31 -4.29
C LEU A 251 2.26 -0.54 -4.54
N LEU A 252 1.31 -0.57 -3.62
CA LEU A 252 0.16 -1.48 -3.66
C LEU A 252 -1.03 -0.90 -4.40
N ASP A 253 -1.34 0.37 -4.18
CA ASP A 253 -2.55 1.04 -4.66
C ASP A 253 -2.36 2.56 -4.70
N TYR A 254 -3.34 3.30 -5.20
CA TYR A 254 -3.38 4.76 -5.28
C TYR A 254 -3.68 5.42 -3.93
N TRP A 255 -3.03 5.00 -2.84
CA TRP A 255 -3.36 5.47 -1.48
C TRP A 255 -3.34 7.00 -1.32
N PHE A 256 -2.58 7.71 -2.16
CA PHE A 256 -2.59 9.16 -2.20
C PHE A 256 -3.95 9.78 -2.57
N GLU A 257 -4.81 9.06 -3.31
CA GLU A 257 -6.18 9.49 -3.62
C GLU A 257 -7.17 9.23 -2.48
N TYR A 258 -6.80 8.37 -1.52
CA TYR A 258 -7.66 8.02 -0.42
C TYR A 258 -7.49 9.06 0.69
N PHE A 259 -8.40 10.04 0.75
CA PHE A 259 -8.49 10.98 1.87
C PHE A 259 -8.56 10.26 3.23
N SER A 260 -9.21 9.08 3.28
CA SER A 260 -9.27 8.23 4.46
C SER A 260 -7.92 7.67 4.93
N VAL A 261 -6.87 7.78 4.13
CA VAL A 261 -5.50 7.36 4.47
C VAL A 261 -4.58 8.59 4.63
N ILE A 262 -4.56 9.48 3.64
CA ILE A 262 -3.62 10.62 3.63
C ILE A 262 -3.86 11.59 4.78
N VAL A 263 -5.11 11.86 5.16
CA VAL A 263 -5.40 12.72 6.31
C VAL A 263 -4.83 12.14 7.61
N PHE A 264 -4.89 10.81 7.80
CA PHE A 264 -4.29 10.18 8.97
C PHE A 264 -2.77 10.22 8.91
N PHE A 265 -2.19 9.94 7.75
CA PHE A 265 -0.75 10.08 7.54
C PHE A 265 -0.26 11.48 7.93
N GLU A 266 -0.87 12.52 7.37
CA GLU A 266 -0.53 13.91 7.66
C GLU A 266 -0.71 14.24 9.13
N LEU A 267 -1.83 13.84 9.74
CA LEU A 267 -2.11 14.06 11.15
C LEU A 267 -1.00 13.48 12.04
N PHE A 268 -0.59 12.23 11.81
CA PHE A 268 0.48 11.61 12.60
C PHE A 268 1.83 12.31 12.42
N ILE A 269 2.16 12.69 11.18
CA ILE A 269 3.40 13.44 10.89
C ILE A 269 3.38 14.80 11.62
N PHE A 270 2.30 15.57 11.49
CA PHE A 270 2.20 16.89 12.11
C PHE A 270 2.16 16.83 13.64
N LEU A 271 1.54 15.80 14.22
CA LEU A 271 1.57 15.58 15.67
C LEU A 271 2.98 15.30 16.18
N ASP A 272 3.79 14.54 15.42
CA ASP A 272 5.18 14.26 15.78
C ASP A 272 6.06 15.51 15.66
N ILE A 273 5.91 16.28 14.56
CA ILE A 273 6.59 17.57 14.37
C ILE A 273 6.24 18.53 15.50
N LYS A 274 4.94 18.68 15.83
CA LYS A 274 4.48 19.57 16.91
C LYS A 274 5.13 19.21 18.23
N LYS A 275 5.18 17.92 18.57
CA LYS A 275 5.80 17.45 19.81
C LYS A 275 7.29 17.79 19.87
N HIS A 276 8.00 17.65 18.74
CA HIS A 276 9.40 18.05 18.67
C HIS A 276 9.58 19.55 18.92
N LEU A 277 8.81 20.40 18.23
CA LEU A 277 8.90 21.86 18.37
C LEU A 277 8.62 22.32 19.81
N GLN A 278 7.62 21.73 20.48
CA GLN A 278 7.31 22.02 21.88
C GLN A 278 8.47 21.68 22.82
N ASN A 279 9.16 20.57 22.58
CA ASN A 279 10.31 20.18 23.39
C ASN A 279 11.51 21.11 23.18
N THR A 280 11.70 21.67 21.99
CA THR A 280 12.78 22.63 21.72
C THR A 280 12.52 23.95 22.44
N THR A 281 11.31 24.49 22.36
CA THR A 281 10.94 25.78 23.00
C THR A 281 11.00 25.78 24.53
N ILE A 282 10.94 24.62 25.17
CA ILE A 282 11.04 24.52 26.65
C ILE A 282 12.51 24.54 27.10
N ASN A 283 13.45 24.21 26.21
CA ASN A 283 14.88 24.09 26.53
C ASN A 283 15.70 25.33 26.10
N GLU A 284 15.05 26.33 25.50
CA GLU A 284 15.61 27.66 25.19
C GLU A 284 15.10 28.68 26.22
#